data_AF-A0AAW4ZEE5-F1
#
_entry.id   AF-A0AAW4ZEE5-F1
#
_cell.length_a   1.000
_cell.length_b   1.000
_cell.length_c   1.000
_cell.angle_alpha   90.00
_cell.angle_beta   90.00
_cell.angle_gamma   90.00
#
_symmetry.space_group_name_H-M   'P 1'
#
loop_
_entity.id
_entity.type
_entity.pdbx_description
1 polymer ?
#
loop_
_entity_poly.entity_id
_entity_poly.type
_entity_poly.pdbx_seq_one_letter_code
_entity_poly.pdbx_strand_id
1 'polypeptide(L)'
;WSQKYNMIWDKMWSLNLFPNNVIDKEVSYYLTKQNPYGLPLDSRKEYTKSDWIIWTATMSPDQATFEKFINPLYKYINETTSRVPISDWHHTDSGEWVGFRARSVIGGYWMKVLADKMLNNQ
;
A
#
# COMPACT_ATOMS: atom_id res chain seq x y z
N TRP A 1 2.32 -5.46 -14.96
CA TRP A 1 3.01 -4.78 -13.84
C TRP A 1 2.46 -5.35 -12.53
N SER A 2 3.16 -5.22 -11.42
CA SER A 2 2.69 -5.69 -10.10
C SER A 2 3.31 -4.85 -8.99
N GLN A 3 2.58 -4.61 -7.89
CA GLN A 3 3.10 -3.94 -6.70
C GLN A 3 4.32 -4.68 -6.14
N LYS A 4 5.43 -3.97 -5.93
CA LYS A 4 6.65 -4.48 -5.30
C LYS A 4 6.70 -4.11 -3.81
N TYR A 5 5.62 -4.37 -3.08
CA TYR A 5 5.46 -3.97 -1.67
C TYR A 5 6.59 -4.48 -0.74
N ASN A 6 7.19 -5.64 -1.03
CA ASN A 6 8.31 -6.18 -0.24
C ASN A 6 9.64 -5.42 -0.42
N MET A 7 9.76 -4.51 -1.39
CA MET A 7 10.95 -3.68 -1.53
C MET A 7 11.15 -2.72 -0.35
N ILE A 8 10.11 -2.49 0.47
CA ILE A 8 10.21 -1.65 1.66
C ILE A 8 11.29 -2.13 2.63
N TRP A 9 11.52 -3.44 2.72
CA TRP A 9 12.54 -4.03 3.61
C TRP A 9 13.96 -3.67 3.18
N ASP A 10 14.19 -3.57 1.87
CA ASP A 10 15.48 -3.13 1.31
C ASP A 10 15.79 -1.68 1.72
N LYS A 11 14.77 -0.79 1.61
CA LYS A 11 14.86 0.61 2.03
C LYS A 11 15.06 0.75 3.55
N MET A 12 14.30 0.00 4.35
CA MET A 12 14.29 0.17 5.82
C MET A 12 15.59 -0.32 6.47
N TRP A 13 16.20 -1.37 5.92
CA TRP A 13 17.42 -1.99 6.46
C TRP A 13 18.68 -1.64 5.67
N SER A 14 18.58 -0.80 4.65
CA SER A 14 19.72 -0.39 3.82
C SER A 14 20.49 -1.59 3.25
N LEU A 15 19.77 -2.63 2.81
CA LEU A 15 20.39 -3.88 2.33
C LEU A 15 21.02 -3.73 0.94
N ASN A 16 20.65 -2.68 0.19
CA ASN A 16 21.14 -2.38 -1.17
C ASN A 16 20.95 -3.55 -2.15
N LEU A 17 19.83 -4.28 -2.04
CA LEU A 17 19.47 -5.39 -2.92
C LEU A 17 19.03 -4.90 -4.29
N PHE A 18 18.41 -3.72 -4.36
CA PHE A 18 17.97 -3.09 -5.60
C PHE A 18 18.65 -1.73 -5.80
N PRO A 19 18.86 -1.30 -7.06
CA PRO A 19 19.29 0.07 -7.33
C PRO A 19 18.26 1.08 -6.78
N ASN A 20 18.74 2.14 -6.12
CA ASN A 20 17.88 3.11 -5.43
C ASN A 20 16.83 3.77 -6.35
N ASN A 21 17.12 3.93 -7.65
CA ASN A 21 16.19 4.51 -8.62
C ASN A 21 14.97 3.63 -8.93
N VAL A 22 14.98 2.34 -8.55
CA VAL A 22 13.85 1.43 -8.80
C VAL A 22 12.66 1.85 -7.95
N ILE A 23 12.86 2.25 -6.69
CA ILE A 23 11.76 2.68 -5.82
C ILE A 23 11.04 3.89 -6.42
N ASP A 24 11.77 4.92 -6.81
CA ASP A 24 11.18 6.14 -7.38
C ASP A 24 10.42 5.85 -8.68
N LYS A 25 10.97 4.96 -9.51
CA LYS A 25 10.32 4.53 -10.75
C LYS A 25 9.01 3.78 -10.49
N GLU A 26 9.02 2.83 -9.55
CA GLU A 26 7.84 2.04 -9.20
C GLU A 26 6.78 2.91 -8.54
N VAL A 27 7.14 3.76 -7.56
CA VAL A 27 6.21 4.71 -6.91
C VAL A 27 5.56 5.62 -7.95
N SER A 28 6.36 6.24 -8.82
CA SER A 28 5.85 7.12 -9.88
C SER A 28 4.89 6.39 -10.82
N TYR A 29 5.24 5.16 -11.20
CA TYR A 29 4.38 4.34 -12.05
C TYR A 29 3.06 3.97 -11.34
N TYR A 30 3.10 3.58 -10.07
CA TYR A 30 1.91 3.20 -9.31
C TYR A 30 0.94 4.36 -9.09
N LEU A 31 1.44 5.59 -8.94
CA LEU A 31 0.58 6.77 -8.87
C LEU A 31 -0.30 6.92 -10.13
N THR A 32 0.15 6.44 -11.29
CA THR A 32 -0.65 6.43 -12.53
C THR A 32 -1.72 5.34 -12.60
N LYS A 33 -1.75 4.44 -11.61
CA LYS A 33 -2.62 3.24 -11.56
C LYS A 33 -3.60 3.25 -10.38
N GLN A 34 -3.73 4.38 -9.69
CA GLN A 34 -4.68 4.54 -8.60
C GLN A 34 -6.12 4.46 -9.11
N ASN A 35 -6.93 3.67 -8.42
CA ASN A 35 -8.38 3.64 -8.56
C ASN A 35 -9.02 4.35 -7.34
N PRO A 36 -10.34 4.62 -7.37
CA PRO A 36 -11.02 5.38 -6.30
C PRO A 36 -10.81 4.84 -4.88
N TYR A 37 -10.61 3.53 -4.73
CA TYR A 37 -10.52 2.81 -3.45
C TYR A 37 -9.17 2.13 -3.22
N GLY A 38 -8.15 2.45 -4.03
CA GLY A 38 -6.78 1.97 -3.82
C GLY A 38 -6.01 1.66 -5.10
N LEU A 39 -4.79 1.14 -4.91
CA LEU A 39 -3.93 0.66 -5.98
C LEU A 39 -4.15 -0.85 -6.21
N PRO A 40 -4.48 -1.33 -7.42
CA PRO A 40 -4.58 -2.76 -7.73
C PRO A 40 -3.27 -3.52 -7.53
N LEU A 41 -3.31 -4.81 -7.17
CA LEU A 41 -2.10 -5.61 -6.98
C LEU A 41 -1.23 -5.69 -8.23
N ASP A 42 -1.87 -5.85 -9.38
CA ASP A 42 -1.24 -6.02 -10.67
C ASP A 42 -2.25 -5.81 -11.80
N SER A 43 -1.82 -6.00 -13.04
CA SER A 43 -2.64 -5.77 -14.22
C SER A 43 -3.75 -6.80 -14.48
N ARG A 44 -3.90 -7.85 -13.66
CA ARG A 44 -4.86 -8.95 -13.93
C ARG A 44 -6.24 -8.69 -13.38
N LYS A 45 -6.33 -7.94 -12.27
CA LYS A 45 -7.56 -7.69 -11.52
C LYS A 45 -7.50 -6.38 -10.75
N GLU A 46 -8.66 -5.79 -10.54
CA GLU A 46 -8.87 -4.52 -9.86
C GLU A 46 -8.89 -4.64 -8.33
N TYR A 47 -8.62 -5.82 -7.76
CA TYR A 47 -8.54 -5.96 -6.30
C TYR A 47 -7.13 -5.67 -5.76
N THR A 48 -7.06 -5.43 -4.45
CA THR A 48 -5.82 -5.11 -3.74
C THR A 48 -5.72 -5.78 -2.38
N LYS A 49 -4.55 -5.63 -1.75
CA LYS A 49 -4.36 -5.89 -0.32
C LYS A 49 -4.03 -4.58 0.38
N SER A 50 -4.84 -4.15 1.34
CA SER A 50 -4.70 -2.82 1.95
C SER A 50 -3.39 -2.62 2.70
N ASP A 51 -2.89 -3.66 3.38
CA ASP A 51 -1.57 -3.66 4.03
C ASP A 51 -0.44 -3.48 3.01
N TRP A 52 -0.55 -4.09 1.83
CA TRP A 52 0.45 -3.98 0.77
C TRP A 52 0.46 -2.61 0.11
N ILE A 53 -0.70 -1.94 0.01
CA ILE A 53 -0.77 -0.53 -0.39
C ILE A 53 0.04 0.32 0.57
N ILE A 54 -0.13 0.14 1.88
CA ILE A 54 0.59 0.94 2.88
C ILE A 54 2.09 0.67 2.80
N TRP A 55 2.52 -0.58 2.64
CA TRP A 55 3.95 -0.90 2.48
C TRP A 55 4.54 -0.25 1.24
N THR A 56 3.79 -0.27 0.13
CA THR A 56 4.15 0.43 -1.09
C THR A 56 4.21 1.94 -0.88
N ALA A 57 3.22 2.51 -0.20
CA ALA A 57 3.14 3.93 0.11
C ALA A 57 4.33 4.38 0.95
N THR A 58 4.76 3.60 1.95
CA THR A 58 5.89 3.92 2.83
C THR A 58 7.21 4.10 2.06
N MET A 59 7.33 3.54 0.85
CA MET A 59 8.50 3.77 0.00
C MET A 59 8.54 5.18 -0.61
N SER A 60 7.45 5.94 -0.56
CA SER A 60 7.36 7.31 -1.08
C SER A 60 8.47 8.23 -0.57
N PRO A 61 8.91 9.21 -1.38
CA PRO A 61 9.97 10.15 -1.00
C PRO A 61 9.52 11.18 0.04
N ASP A 62 8.22 11.46 0.11
CA ASP A 62 7.65 12.49 0.99
C ASP A 62 6.23 12.12 1.46
N GLN A 63 5.73 12.89 2.43
CA GLN A 63 4.41 12.71 3.01
C GLN A 63 3.28 12.95 2.00
N ALA A 64 3.41 13.94 1.12
CA ALA A 64 2.37 14.26 0.14
C ALA A 64 2.18 13.11 -0.87
N THR A 65 3.27 12.46 -1.26
CA THR A 65 3.27 11.30 -2.15
C THR A 65 2.73 10.06 -1.43
N PHE A 66 3.11 9.84 -0.17
CA PHE A 66 2.53 8.81 0.68
C PHE A 66 0.99 8.94 0.76
N GLU A 67 0.49 10.16 1.03
CA GLU A 67 -0.95 10.43 1.16
C GLU A 67 -1.73 10.18 -0.13
N LYS A 68 -1.12 10.31 -1.32
CA LYS A 68 -1.78 9.93 -2.59
C LYS A 68 -2.16 8.45 -2.65
N PHE A 69 -1.43 7.57 -1.96
CA PHE A 69 -1.80 6.15 -1.83
C PHE A 69 -2.79 5.90 -0.69
N ILE A 70 -2.67 6.66 0.41
CA ILE A 70 -3.50 6.46 1.59
C ILE A 70 -4.91 7.01 1.41
N ASN A 71 -5.08 8.14 0.73
CA ASN A 71 -6.39 8.77 0.56
C ASN A 71 -7.43 7.85 -0.11
N PRO A 72 -7.12 7.12 -1.20
CA PRO A 72 -8.04 6.11 -1.75
C PRO A 72 -8.35 4.97 -0.78
N LEU A 73 -7.36 4.50 0.01
CA LEU A 73 -7.57 3.44 1.00
C LEU A 73 -8.44 3.93 2.17
N TYR A 74 -8.23 5.16 2.64
CA TYR A 74 -9.08 5.81 3.64
C TYR A 74 -10.51 5.92 3.11
N LYS A 75 -10.68 6.35 1.86
CA LYS A 75 -11.99 6.44 1.20
C LYS A 75 -12.69 5.08 1.17
N TYR A 76 -11.98 4.00 0.87
CA TYR A 76 -12.52 2.64 0.94
C TYR A 76 -13.07 2.31 2.32
N ILE A 77 -12.28 2.51 3.37
CA ILE A 77 -12.68 2.19 4.75
C ILE A 77 -13.90 3.03 5.17
N ASN A 78 -13.95 4.28 4.72
CA ASN A 78 -15.02 5.21 5.09
C ASN A 78 -16.33 5.00 4.31
N GLU A 79 -16.27 4.52 3.05
CA GLU A 79 -17.43 4.46 2.15
C GLU A 79 -17.88 3.03 1.80
N THR A 80 -17.10 1.99 2.14
CA THR A 80 -17.46 0.62 1.74
C THR A 80 -18.83 0.22 2.29
N THR A 81 -19.66 -0.35 1.40
CA THR A 81 -20.99 -0.87 1.74
C THR A 81 -20.93 -2.31 2.26
N SER A 82 -19.74 -2.93 2.26
CA SER A 82 -19.53 -4.30 2.68
C SER A 82 -19.74 -4.45 4.19
N ARG A 83 -20.74 -5.23 4.60
CA ARG A 83 -21.11 -5.42 6.01
C ARG A 83 -20.25 -6.48 6.71
N VAL A 84 -18.93 -6.31 6.64
CA VAL A 84 -17.93 -7.15 7.32
C VAL A 84 -16.94 -6.26 8.08
N PRO A 85 -16.25 -6.76 9.12
CA PRO A 85 -15.09 -6.05 9.67
C PRO A 85 -14.10 -5.73 8.55
N ILE A 86 -13.40 -4.59 8.65
CA ILE A 86 -12.50 -4.08 7.60
C ILE A 86 -11.72 -5.22 6.97
N SER A 87 -11.99 -5.45 5.69
CA SER A 87 -11.29 -6.46 4.92
C SER A 87 -10.01 -5.89 4.39
N ASP A 88 -8.98 -6.73 4.44
CA ASP A 88 -7.69 -6.43 3.85
C ASP A 88 -7.60 -6.87 2.38
N TRP A 89 -8.65 -7.44 1.78
CA TRP A 89 -8.72 -7.79 0.36
C TRP A 89 -10.05 -7.33 -0.27
N HIS A 90 -9.97 -6.24 -1.04
CA HIS A 90 -11.12 -5.53 -1.61
C HIS A 90 -10.87 -5.09 -3.06
N HIS A 91 -11.96 -4.81 -3.77
CA HIS A 91 -11.97 -4.19 -5.08
C HIS A 91 -11.61 -2.69 -4.98
N THR A 92 -10.64 -2.24 -5.76
CA THR A 92 -10.17 -0.84 -5.74
C THR A 92 -11.02 0.10 -6.60
N ASP A 93 -11.85 -0.45 -7.46
CA ASP A 93 -12.79 0.27 -8.32
C ASP A 93 -14.16 0.46 -7.64
N SER A 94 -14.65 -0.54 -6.91
CA SER A 94 -15.96 -0.48 -6.23
C SER A 94 -15.90 -0.37 -4.70
N GLY A 95 -14.78 -0.71 -4.07
CA GLY A 95 -14.67 -0.80 -2.60
C GLY A 95 -15.37 -2.02 -2.02
N GLU A 96 -15.83 -2.95 -2.85
CA GLU A 96 -16.50 -4.18 -2.42
C GLU A 96 -15.49 -5.21 -1.89
N TRP A 97 -15.92 -5.93 -0.86
CA TRP A 97 -15.19 -7.03 -0.27
C TRP A 97 -14.98 -8.17 -1.28
N VAL A 98 -13.75 -8.68 -1.37
CA VAL A 98 -13.44 -9.90 -2.15
C VAL A 98 -13.37 -11.11 -1.24
N GLY A 99 -12.57 -11.01 -0.17
CA GLY A 99 -12.21 -12.11 0.68
C GLY A 99 -11.47 -11.62 1.91
N PHE A 100 -11.27 -12.49 2.90
CA PHE A 100 -10.60 -12.16 4.18
C PHE A 100 -11.30 -11.07 5.01
N ARG A 101 -11.36 -11.29 6.33
CA ARG A 101 -11.94 -10.34 7.29
C ARG A 101 -11.38 -10.60 8.67
N ALA A 102 -11.30 -9.55 9.50
CA ALA A 102 -10.86 -9.64 10.90
C ALA A 102 -9.52 -10.38 11.09
N ARG A 103 -8.56 -10.16 10.19
CA ARG A 103 -7.24 -10.80 10.25
C ARG A 103 -6.21 -9.87 10.89
N SER A 104 -5.31 -10.43 11.68
CA SER A 104 -4.22 -9.68 12.33
C SER A 104 -3.23 -9.05 11.34
N VAL A 105 -3.21 -9.49 10.07
CA VAL A 105 -2.36 -8.93 9.02
C VAL A 105 -2.59 -7.43 8.79
N ILE A 106 -3.76 -6.89 9.18
CA ILE A 106 -4.01 -5.44 9.18
C ILE A 106 -3.03 -4.65 10.05
N GLY A 107 -2.31 -5.32 10.97
CA GLY A 107 -1.17 -4.73 11.67
C GLY A 107 -0.10 -4.16 10.72
N GLY A 108 -0.04 -4.64 9.47
CA GLY A 108 0.79 -4.07 8.40
C GLY A 108 0.51 -2.59 8.10
N TYR A 109 -0.61 -2.04 8.57
CA TYR A 109 -0.91 -0.59 8.46
C TYR A 109 0.09 0.27 9.22
N TRP A 110 0.78 -0.30 10.23
CA TRP A 110 1.79 0.39 11.01
C TRP A 110 3.16 0.47 10.32
N MET A 111 3.29 -0.01 9.08
CA MET A 111 4.57 -0.02 8.36
C MET A 111 5.25 1.35 8.29
N LYS A 112 4.48 2.43 8.05
CA LYS A 112 5.04 3.79 8.02
C LYS A 112 5.67 4.17 9.36
N VAL A 113 4.99 3.90 10.46
CA VAL A 113 5.49 4.16 11.82
C VAL A 113 6.75 3.35 12.11
N LEU A 114 6.76 2.07 11.72
CA LEU A 114 7.93 1.21 11.88
C LEU A 114 9.12 1.75 11.07
N ALA A 115 8.92 2.05 9.79
CA ALA A 115 9.96 2.55 8.90
C ALA A 115 10.54 3.87 9.40
N ASP A 116 9.69 4.83 9.79
CA ASP A 116 10.15 6.12 10.31
C ASP A 116 10.96 5.94 11.60
N LYS A 117 10.53 5.04 12.50
CA LYS A 117 11.30 4.74 13.72
C LYS A 117 12.66 4.09 13.40
N MET A 118 12.72 3.20 12.40
CA MET A 118 13.98 2.54 12.05
C MET A 118 14.95 3.48 11.32
N LEU A 119 14.44 4.34 10.45
CA LEU A 119 15.24 5.30 9.68
C LEU A 119 15.72 6.49 10.52
N ASN A 120 14.94 6.93 11.51
CA ASN A 120 15.36 8.01 12.44
C ASN A 120 16.40 7.56 13.48
N ASN A 121 16.61 6.26 13.65
CA ASN A 121 17.59 5.68 14.59
C ASN A 121 18.89 5.23 13.89
N GLN A 122 19.05 5.49 12.59
CA GLN A 122 20.28 5.28 11.82
C GLN A 122 21.01 6.60 11.65
#